data_AF-A0A4Y7L4Y8-F1
#
_entry.id   AF-A0A4Y7L4Y8-F1
#
_cell.length_a   1.000
_cell.length_b   1.000
_cell.length_c   1.000
_cell.angle_alpha   90.00
_cell.angle_beta   90.00
_cell.angle_gamma   90.00
#
_symmetry.space_group_name_H-M   'P 1'
#
loop_
_entity.id
_entity.type
_entity.pdbx_description
1 polymer ?
#
loop_
_entity_poly.entity_id
_entity_poly.type
_entity_poly.pdbx_seq_one_letter_code
_entity_poly.pdbx_strand_id
1 'polypeptide(L)'
;MKKLRRYGISGMLSYGLLNTAYYLTTFLIVWFYVAPAPGKLGCLAATERFLKIMAMVWAGSQVTKLVRLGGAVALAPFVDRGLSWFTMKFNFQTQGKAFMAVVGCCFTLALLLFFMVTLLSA
;
A
#
# COMPACT_ATOMS: atom_id res chain seq x y z
N MET A 1 20.90 -13.21 -16.19
CA MET A 1 19.43 -13.37 -16.08
C MET A 1 18.88 -13.43 -14.65
N LYS A 2 19.34 -14.33 -13.76
CA LYS A 2 18.76 -14.51 -12.41
C LYS A 2 18.80 -13.26 -11.52
N LYS A 3 19.90 -12.48 -11.57
CA LYS A 3 20.09 -11.26 -10.77
C LYS A 3 19.14 -10.12 -11.20
N LEU A 4 18.99 -9.88 -12.50
CA LEU A 4 18.02 -8.91 -13.04
C LEU A 4 16.58 -9.27 -12.70
N ARG A 5 16.19 -10.55 -12.85
CA ARG A 5 14.83 -11.01 -12.50
C ARG A 5 14.52 -10.78 -11.02
N ARG A 6 15.50 -11.05 -10.14
CA ARG A 6 15.39 -10.81 -8.70
C ARG A 6 15.28 -9.30 -8.39
N TYR A 7 16.10 -8.45 -9.00
CA TYR A 7 15.98 -6.99 -8.84
C TYR A 7 14.68 -6.43 -9.41
N GLY A 8 14.13 -7.01 -10.48
CA GLY A 8 12.81 -6.63 -11.01
C GLY A 8 11.68 -6.92 -10.02
N ILE A 9 11.70 -8.10 -9.37
CA ILE A 9 10.73 -8.46 -8.31
C ILE A 9 10.86 -7.50 -7.12
N SER A 10 12.09 -7.21 -6.69
CA SER A 10 12.36 -6.32 -5.56
C SER A 10 12.01 -4.86 -5.88
N GLY A 11 12.21 -4.41 -7.12
CA GLY A 11 11.77 -3.09 -7.59
C GLY A 11 10.25 -2.96 -7.62
N MET A 12 9.55 -3.97 -8.14
CA MET A 12 8.08 -4.03 -8.10
C MET A 12 7.57 -4.02 -6.66
N LEU A 13 8.17 -4.80 -5.77
CA LEU A 13 7.80 -4.81 -4.35
C LEU A 13 8.07 -3.47 -3.68
N SER A 14 9.21 -2.83 -3.97
CA SER A 14 9.55 -1.50 -3.44
C SER A 14 8.52 -0.46 -3.85
N TYR A 15 8.13 -0.46 -5.13
CA TYR A 15 7.08 0.43 -5.62
C TYR A 15 5.73 0.10 -4.98
N GLY A 16 5.39 -1.18 -4.85
CA GLY A 16 4.17 -1.63 -4.17
C GLY A 16 4.09 -1.13 -2.72
N LEU A 17 5.17 -1.29 -1.95
CA LEU A 17 5.26 -0.82 -0.56
C LEU A 17 5.16 0.71 -0.47
N LEU A 18 5.86 1.46 -1.33
CA LEU A 18 5.75 2.92 -1.38
C LEU A 18 4.34 3.37 -1.80
N ASN A 19 3.70 2.64 -2.71
CA ASN A 19 2.33 2.89 -3.12
C ASN A 19 1.37 2.65 -1.94
N THR A 20 1.47 1.52 -1.27
CA THR A 20 0.68 1.23 -0.06
C THR A 20 0.89 2.30 1.00
N ALA A 21 2.13 2.65 1.32
CA ALA A 21 2.42 3.71 2.29
C ALA A 21 1.78 5.05 1.89
N TYR A 22 1.92 5.46 0.63
CA TYR A 22 1.32 6.68 0.10
C TYR A 22 -0.21 6.68 0.24
N TYR A 23 -0.88 5.63 -0.24
CA TYR A 23 -2.34 5.56 -0.22
C TYR A 23 -2.88 5.55 1.20
N LEU A 24 -2.29 4.75 2.10
CA LEU A 24 -2.74 4.65 3.48
C LEU A 24 -2.55 5.95 4.25
N THR A 25 -1.35 6.54 4.19
CA THR A 25 -1.05 7.77 4.93
C THR A 25 -1.87 8.95 4.41
N THR A 26 -1.91 9.14 3.09
CA THR A 26 -2.68 10.25 2.49
C THR A 26 -4.17 10.08 2.73
N PHE A 27 -4.70 8.86 2.60
CA PHE A 27 -6.11 8.59 2.90
C PHE A 27 -6.46 8.92 4.36
N LEU A 28 -5.66 8.45 5.32
CA LEU A 28 -5.90 8.72 6.75
C LEU A 28 -5.82 10.21 7.07
N ILE A 29 -4.83 10.92 6.52
CA ILE A 29 -4.69 12.37 6.66
C ILE A 29 -5.95 13.06 6.13
N VAL A 30 -6.39 12.71 4.92
CA VAL A 30 -7.56 13.34 4.31
C VAL A 30 -8.84 13.01 5.09
N TRP A 31 -9.01 11.75 5.51
CA TRP A 31 -10.20 11.26 6.20
C TRP A 31 -10.40 11.88 7.59
N PHE A 32 -9.32 12.08 8.34
CA PHE A 32 -9.40 12.54 9.74
C PHE A 32 -9.11 14.03 9.91
N TYR A 33 -8.26 14.63 9.07
CA TYR A 33 -7.77 16.00 9.30
C TYR A 33 -8.20 17.01 8.23
N VAL A 34 -8.21 16.64 6.95
CA VAL A 34 -8.54 17.59 5.87
C VAL A 34 -10.05 17.73 5.70
N ALA A 35 -10.72 16.60 5.63
CA ALA A 35 -12.17 16.51 5.66
C ALA A 35 -12.49 15.48 6.73
N PRO A 36 -12.78 15.87 7.98
CA PRO A 36 -13.27 14.94 8.99
C PRO A 36 -14.69 14.46 8.63
N ALA A 37 -15.00 13.21 8.96
CA ALA A 37 -16.33 12.65 8.74
C ALA A 37 -17.32 13.22 9.78
N PRO A 38 -18.49 13.77 9.40
CA PRO A 38 -19.57 14.02 10.35
C PRO A 38 -19.98 12.71 11.01
N GLY A 39 -20.15 12.69 12.33
CA GLY A 39 -20.54 11.47 13.04
C GLY A 39 -21.89 10.93 12.57
N LYS A 40 -22.04 9.58 12.54
CA LYS A 40 -23.25 8.85 12.12
C LYS A 40 -23.55 8.92 10.61
N LEU A 41 -22.53 8.83 9.77
CA LEU A 41 -22.68 8.64 8.33
C LEU A 41 -23.06 7.18 8.07
N GLY A 42 -24.35 6.87 7.99
CA GLY A 42 -24.81 5.51 7.68
C GLY A 42 -23.99 4.81 6.58
N CYS A 43 -23.81 3.50 6.69
CA CYS A 43 -22.76 2.72 5.97
C CYS A 43 -22.61 3.03 4.47
N LEU A 44 -23.72 3.26 3.74
CA LEU A 44 -23.70 3.65 2.33
C LEU A 44 -23.03 5.02 2.10
N ALA A 45 -23.35 6.01 2.92
CA ALA A 45 -22.76 7.35 2.83
C ALA A 45 -21.27 7.33 3.22
N ALA A 46 -20.90 6.55 4.24
CA ALA A 46 -19.49 6.35 4.59
C ALA A 46 -18.70 5.69 3.45
N THR A 47 -19.29 4.69 2.78
CA THR A 47 -18.69 4.03 1.61
C THR A 47 -18.55 4.97 0.41
N GLU A 48 -19.59 5.75 0.08
CA GLU A 48 -19.52 6.72 -1.02
C GLU A 48 -18.42 7.76 -0.79
N ARG A 49 -18.33 8.26 0.45
CA ARG A 49 -17.27 9.18 0.87
C ARG A 49 -15.89 8.55 0.80
N PHE A 50 -15.74 7.29 1.20
CA PHE A 50 -14.50 6.53 1.07
C PHE A 50 -14.04 6.50 -0.38
N LEU A 51 -14.95 6.16 -1.31
CA LEU A 51 -14.63 6.10 -2.75
C LEU A 51 -14.23 7.48 -3.29
N LYS A 52 -14.93 8.55 -2.89
CA LYS A 52 -14.59 9.93 -3.28
C LYS A 52 -13.18 10.34 -2.80
N ILE A 53 -12.86 10.09 -1.53
CA ILE A 53 -11.53 10.40 -0.99
C ILE A 53 -10.46 9.54 -1.67
N MET A 54 -10.72 8.25 -1.89
CA MET A 54 -9.81 7.38 -2.63
C MET A 54 -9.53 7.88 -4.05
N ALA A 55 -10.55 8.39 -4.75
CA ALA A 55 -10.37 8.99 -6.08
C ALA A 55 -9.48 10.25 -6.03
N MET A 56 -9.63 11.10 -5.02
CA MET A 56 -8.75 12.26 -4.83
C MET A 56 -7.30 11.86 -4.50
N VAL A 57 -7.11 10.90 -3.59
CA VAL A 57 -5.78 10.37 -3.26
C VAL A 57 -5.12 9.75 -4.49
N TRP A 58 -5.89 9.04 -5.31
CA TRP A 58 -5.46 8.50 -6.59
C TRP A 58 -5.03 9.61 -7.57
N ALA A 59 -5.77 10.71 -7.67
CA ALA A 59 -5.36 11.85 -8.49
C ALA A 59 -4.03 12.45 -8.00
N GLY A 60 -3.85 12.62 -6.69
CA GLY A 60 -2.57 13.03 -6.10
C GLY A 60 -1.42 12.03 -6.34
N SER A 61 -1.75 10.74 -6.49
CA SER A 61 -0.77 9.69 -6.80
C SER A 61 -0.10 9.91 -8.16
N GLN A 62 -0.73 10.66 -9.06
CA GLN A 62 -0.20 10.90 -10.41
C GLN A 62 0.96 11.89 -10.38
N VAL A 63 0.88 12.94 -9.56
CA VAL A 63 1.95 13.95 -9.44
C VAL A 63 3.14 13.44 -8.63
N THR A 64 2.93 12.48 -7.73
CA THR A 64 4.01 11.87 -6.93
C THR A 64 4.63 10.63 -7.60
N LYS A 65 4.09 10.19 -8.75
CA LYS A 65 4.46 8.92 -9.39
C LYS A 65 5.96 8.81 -9.70
N LEU A 66 6.57 9.86 -10.26
CA LEU A 66 8.00 9.87 -10.60
C LEU A 66 8.89 9.76 -9.37
N VAL A 67 8.54 10.48 -8.29
CA VAL A 67 9.26 10.43 -7.02
C VAL A 67 9.19 9.02 -6.43
N ARG A 68 8.01 8.38 -6.46
CA ARG A 68 7.86 7.00 -5.97
C ARG A 68 8.57 5.97 -6.84
N LEU A 69 8.62 6.17 -8.16
CA LEU A 69 9.40 5.33 -9.06
C LEU A 69 10.90 5.46 -8.76
N GLY A 70 11.41 6.69 -8.61
CA GLY A 70 12.80 6.94 -8.21
C GLY A 70 13.12 6.34 -6.84
N GLY A 71 12.22 6.53 -5.86
CA GLY A 71 12.32 5.93 -4.54
C GLY A 71 12.31 4.39 -4.58
N ALA A 72 11.48 3.78 -5.43
CA ALA A 72 11.43 2.34 -5.60
C ALA A 72 12.74 1.77 -6.17
N VAL A 73 13.34 2.46 -7.14
CA VAL A 73 14.65 2.07 -7.68
C VAL A 73 15.74 2.21 -6.61
N ALA A 74 15.75 3.30 -5.85
CA ALA A 74 16.70 3.52 -4.77
C ALA A 74 16.55 2.49 -3.62
N LEU A 75 15.31 2.08 -3.31
CA LEU A 75 15.01 1.12 -2.25
C LEU A 75 15.12 -0.34 -2.69
N ALA A 76 15.15 -0.63 -3.98
CA ALA A 76 15.24 -1.98 -4.53
C ALA A 76 16.32 -2.87 -3.86
N PRO A 77 17.58 -2.43 -3.61
CA PRO A 77 18.57 -3.27 -2.94
C PRO A 77 18.23 -3.55 -1.46
N PHE A 78 17.59 -2.60 -0.77
CA PHE A 78 17.17 -2.78 0.62
C PHE A 78 15.99 -3.76 0.72
N VAL A 79 15.00 -3.59 -0.16
CA VAL A 79 13.83 -4.48 -0.23
C VAL A 79 14.23 -5.88 -0.68
N ASP A 80 15.21 -6.02 -1.56
CA ASP A 80 15.75 -7.33 -1.94
C ASP A 80 16.38 -8.07 -0.75
N ARG A 81 17.16 -7.37 0.08
CA ARG A 81 17.73 -7.92 1.32
C ARG A 81 16.64 -8.29 2.31
N GLY A 82 15.66 -7.41 2.51
CA GLY A 82 14.52 -7.64 3.41
C GLY A 82 13.68 -8.84 2.96
N LEU A 83 13.37 -8.94 1.67
CA LEU A 83 12.61 -10.06 1.11
C LEU A 83 13.39 -11.37 1.21
N SER A 84 14.71 -11.34 0.98
CA SER A 84 15.57 -12.52 1.18
C SER A 84 15.57 -12.97 2.64
N TRP A 85 15.72 -12.05 3.58
CA TRP A 85 15.65 -12.33 5.01
C TRP A 85 14.28 -12.89 5.41
N PHE A 86 13.19 -12.28 4.95
CA PHE A 86 11.82 -12.74 5.22
C PHE A 86 11.57 -14.15 4.66
N THR A 87 12.07 -14.41 3.44
CA THR A 87 12.01 -15.74 2.82
C THR A 87 12.70 -16.80 3.69
N MET A 88 13.90 -16.51 4.19
CA MET A 88 14.64 -17.42 5.07
C MET A 88 13.99 -17.58 6.43
N LYS A 89 13.54 -16.47 7.06
CA LYS A 89 12.96 -16.47 8.40
C LYS A 89 11.67 -17.27 8.49
N PHE A 90 10.82 -17.20 7.46
CA PHE A 90 9.55 -17.90 7.38
C PHE A 90 9.62 -19.21 6.58
N ASN A 91 10.83 -19.68 6.22
CA ASN A 91 11.06 -20.91 5.46
C ASN A 91 10.24 -21.01 4.15
N PHE A 92 10.08 -19.89 3.44
CA PHE A 92 9.41 -19.90 2.14
C PHE A 92 10.28 -20.61 1.10
N GLN A 93 9.69 -21.52 0.32
CA GLN A 93 10.38 -22.24 -0.75
C GLN A 93 10.97 -21.32 -1.83
N THR A 94 10.35 -20.16 -2.08
CA THR A 94 10.80 -19.19 -3.08
C THR A 94 10.57 -17.76 -2.61
N GLN A 95 11.43 -16.83 -3.07
CA GLN A 95 11.20 -15.39 -2.88
C GLN A 95 9.87 -14.92 -3.48
N GLY A 96 9.34 -15.61 -4.51
CA GLY A 96 8.04 -15.30 -5.10
C GLY A 96 6.87 -15.57 -4.15
N LYS A 97 6.92 -16.66 -3.37
CA LYS A 97 5.90 -16.95 -2.34
C LYS A 97 5.95 -15.92 -1.21
N ALA A 98 7.16 -15.56 -0.77
CA ALA A 98 7.38 -14.49 0.19
C ALA A 98 6.84 -13.14 -0.32
N PHE A 99 7.09 -12.81 -1.59
CA PHE A 99 6.54 -11.62 -2.24
C PHE A 99 5.02 -11.61 -2.22
N MET A 100 4.39 -12.72 -2.62
CA MET A 100 2.92 -12.84 -2.62
C MET A 100 2.34 -12.72 -1.22
N ALA A 101 3.02 -13.21 -0.19
CA ALA A 101 2.60 -13.04 1.20
C ALA A 101 2.63 -11.56 1.63
N VAL A 102 3.69 -10.81 1.26
CA VAL A 102 3.77 -9.36 1.56
C VAL A 102 2.68 -8.59 0.81
N VAL A 103 2.46 -8.91 -0.47
CA VAL A 103 1.37 -8.31 -1.25
C VAL A 103 0.02 -8.60 -0.61
N GLY A 104 -0.25 -9.87 -0.24
CA GLY A 104 -1.45 -10.28 0.46
C GLY A 104 -1.66 -9.49 1.75
N CYS A 105 -0.61 -9.34 2.56
CA CYS A 105 -0.65 -8.53 3.78
C CYS A 105 -1.02 -7.07 3.50
N CYS A 106 -0.46 -6.46 2.44
CA CYS A 106 -0.83 -5.09 2.03
C CYS A 106 -2.31 -4.96 1.66
N PHE A 107 -2.85 -5.94 0.91
CA PHE A 107 -4.27 -5.97 0.55
C PHE A 107 -5.16 -6.20 1.78
N THR A 108 -4.82 -7.13 2.65
CA THR A 108 -5.55 -7.38 3.90
C THR A 108 -5.57 -6.11 4.76
N LEU A 109 -4.44 -5.42 4.90
CA LEU A 109 -4.37 -4.19 5.67
C LEU A 109 -5.20 -3.06 5.04
N ALA A 110 -5.23 -2.94 3.72
CA ALA A 110 -6.09 -1.99 3.02
C ALA A 110 -7.59 -2.30 3.22
N LEU A 111 -7.98 -3.57 3.15
CA LEU A 111 -9.36 -4.00 3.42
C LEU A 111 -9.77 -3.75 4.87
N LEU A 112 -8.90 -4.08 5.83
CA LEU A 112 -9.14 -3.81 7.25
C LEU A 112 -9.33 -2.31 7.48
N LEU A 113 -8.51 -1.46 6.86
CA LEU A 113 -8.68 -0.01 6.96
C LEU A 113 -9.99 0.47 6.36
N PHE A 114 -10.40 -0.06 5.21
CA PHE A 114 -11.71 0.24 4.63
C PHE A 114 -12.84 -0.09 5.61
N PHE A 115 -12.87 -1.30 6.15
CA PHE A 115 -13.91 -1.71 7.09
C PHE A 115 -13.88 -0.90 8.38
N MET A 116 -12.70 -0.71 8.98
CA MET A 116 -12.57 0.06 10.22
C MET A 116 -13.06 1.49 10.04
N VAL A 117 -12.59 2.18 8.99
CA VAL A 117 -12.95 3.58 8.76
C VAL A 117 -14.43 3.74 8.42
N THR A 118 -14.98 2.83 7.62
CA THR A 118 -16.41 2.84 7.25
C THR A 118 -17.29 2.55 8.46
N LEU A 119 -16.96 1.54 9.28
CA LEU A 119 -17.71 1.19 10.49
C LEU A 119 -17.59 2.23 11.61
N LEU A 120 -16.42 2.86 11.78
CA LEU A 120 -16.24 3.96 12.74
C LEU A 120 -17.04 5.21 12.37
N SER A 121 -17.34 5.36 11.09
CA SER A 121 -18.07 6.53 10.57
C SER A 121 -19.56 6.28 10.42
N ALA A 122 -19.98 5.00 10.38
CA ALA A 122 -21.37 4.53 10.35
C ALA A 122 -22.12 4.86 11.65
#